data_AF-A0AAW4KSP0-F1
#
_entry.id   AF-A0AAW4KSP0-F1
#
_cell.length_a   1.000
_cell.length_b   1.000
_cell.length_c   1.000
_cell.angle_alpha   90.00
_cell.angle_beta   90.00
_cell.angle_gamma   90.00
#
_symmetry.space_group_name_H-M   'P 1'
#
loop_
_entity.id
_entity.type
_entity.pdbx_description
1 polymer ?
#
loop_
_entity_poly.entity_id
_entity_poly.type
_entity_poly.pdbx_seq_one_letter_code
_entity_poly.pdbx_strand_id
1 'polypeptide(L)' 'MTQEPSTLYAKLLGETAEISWKELEPFFAKGALLWVDASLDLIEAAEGMAEDNRDKVAAWLAAGT' A
#
# COMPACT_ATOMS: atom_id res chain seq x y z
N MET A 1 16.40 10.74 -14.21
CA MET A 1 15.17 10.52 -15.01
C MET A 1 14.03 10.53 -14.01
N THR A 2 13.24 11.59 -13.94
CA THR A 2 12.05 11.62 -13.09
C THR A 2 10.98 10.86 -13.84
N GLN A 3 10.68 9.63 -13.42
CA GLN A 3 9.53 8.91 -13.97
C GLN A 3 8.30 9.68 -13.52
N GLU A 4 7.44 10.08 -14.45
CA GLU A 4 6.17 10.68 -14.07
C GLU A 4 5.34 9.65 -13.31
N PRO A 5 4.72 10.02 -12.17
CA PRO A 5 3.89 9.11 -11.42
C PRO A 5 2.76 8.59 -12.30
N SER A 6 2.46 7.30 -12.18
CA SER A 6 1.33 6.72 -12.89
C SER A 6 0.03 7.46 -12.50
N THR A 7 -0.97 7.44 -13.38
CA THR A 7 -2.29 8.02 -13.08
C THR A 7 -2.91 7.41 -11.83
N LEU A 8 -2.67 6.12 -11.57
CA LEU A 8 -3.18 5.41 -10.38
C LEU A 8 -2.43 5.84 -9.12
N TYR A 9 -1.10 5.95 -9.19
CA TYR A 9 -0.26 6.45 -8.11
C TYR A 9 -0.71 7.86 -7.68
N ALA A 10 -0.88 8.78 -8.64
CA ALA A 10 -1.30 10.14 -8.35
C ALA A 10 -2.69 10.20 -7.70
N LYS A 11 -3.61 9.32 -8.13
CA LYS A 11 -4.94 9.17 -7.52
C LYS A 11 -4.84 8.68 -6.07
N LEU A 12 -4.13 7.59 -5.83
CA LEU A 12 -3.98 7.00 -4.49
C LEU A 12 -3.30 7.97 -3.52
N LEU A 13 -2.27 8.68 -3.98
CA LEU A 13 -1.62 9.73 -3.20
C LEU A 13 -2.60 10.83 -2.78
N GLY A 14 -3.50 11.25 -3.67
CA GLY A 14 -4.54 12.24 -3.37
C GLY A 14 -5.65 11.73 -2.45
N GLU A 15 -5.86 10.42 -2.37
CA GLU A 15 -6.87 9.78 -1.50
C GLU A 15 -6.30 9.36 -0.13
N THR A 16 -4.97 9.43 0.05
CA THR A 16 -4.30 9.02 1.28
C THR A 16 -4.37 10.10 2.36
N ALA A 17 -4.74 9.70 3.57
CA ALA A 17 -4.82 10.57 4.73
C ALA A 17 -4.39 9.83 6.00
N GLU A 18 -4.03 10.60 7.02
CA GLU A 18 -3.84 10.06 8.36
C GLU A 18 -5.18 9.59 8.94
N ILE A 19 -5.17 8.44 9.60
CA ILE A 19 -6.35 7.82 10.22
C ILE A 19 -5.97 7.28 11.60
N SER A 20 -6.90 7.33 12.55
CA SER A 20 -6.64 6.78 13.89
C SER A 20 -6.72 5.26 13.90
N TRP A 21 -5.94 4.61 14.77
CA TRP A 21 -6.00 3.15 14.93
C TRP A 21 -7.41 2.64 15.27
N LYS A 22 -8.17 3.40 16.07
CA LYS A 22 -9.53 3.04 16.48
C LYS A 22 -10.47 2.84 15.28
N GLU A 23 -10.26 3.59 14.20
CA GLU A 23 -11.02 3.46 12.97
C GLU A 23 -10.55 2.28 12.11
N LEU A 24 -9.29 1.86 12.25
CA LEU A 24 -8.69 0.71 11.57
C LEU A 24 -9.01 -0.63 12.24
N GLU A 25 -9.31 -0.66 13.54
CA GLU A 25 -9.64 -1.88 14.31
C GLU A 25 -10.67 -2.81 13.60
N PRO A 26 -11.78 -2.31 13.02
CA PRO A 26 -12.74 -3.18 12.33
C PRO A 26 -12.19 -3.84 11.07
N PHE A 27 -11.23 -3.21 10.38
CA PHE A 27 -10.58 -3.77 9.20
C PHE A 27 -9.55 -4.83 9.60
N PHE A 28 -8.78 -4.55 10.65
CA PHE A 28 -7.87 -5.52 11.25
C PHE A 28 -8.61 -6.78 11.72
N ALA A 29 -9.74 -6.62 12.44
CA ALA A 29 -10.55 -7.74 12.92
C ALA A 29 -11.11 -8.63 11.79
N LYS A 30 -11.28 -8.08 10.58
CA LYS A 30 -11.73 -8.79 9.38
C LYS A 30 -10.59 -9.39 8.56
N GLY A 31 -9.34 -9.18 8.95
CA GLY A 31 -8.17 -9.57 8.15
C GLY A 31 -8.01 -8.76 6.86
N ALA A 32 -8.58 -7.55 6.79
CA ALA A 32 -8.57 -6.68 5.63
C ALA A 32 -7.60 -5.48 5.80
N LEU A 33 -6.55 -5.66 6.60
CA LEU A 33 -5.53 -4.66 6.86
C LEU A 33 -4.15 -5.25 6.60
N LEU A 34 -3.36 -4.57 5.78
CA LEU A 34 -1.96 -4.90 5.53
C LEU A 34 -1.08 -3.90 6.29
N TRP A 35 0.00 -4.41 6.87
CA TRP A 35 1.06 -3.59 7.43
C TRP A 35 2.17 -3.48 6.38
N VAL A 36 2.71 -2.27 6.23
CA VAL A 36 3.78 -1.93 5.29
C VAL A 36 4.94 -1.40 6.11
N ASP A 37 6.15 -1.91 5.87
CA ASP A 37 7.35 -1.45 6.55
C ASP A 37 7.63 0.02 6.23
N ALA A 38 8.18 0.74 7.20
CA ALA A 38 8.46 2.17 7.08
C ALA A 38 9.52 2.50 5.99
N SER A 39 10.30 1.51 5.55
CA SER A 39 11.22 1.64 4.42
C SER A 39 10.56 1.47 3.04
N LEU A 40 9.31 1.01 2.98
CA LEU A 40 8.53 0.86 1.76
C LEU A 40 7.55 2.02 1.57
N ASP A 41 7.36 2.45 0.32
CA ASP A 41 6.36 3.47 -0.01
C ASP A 41 4.94 2.89 0.06
N LEU A 42 4.10 3.46 0.92
CA LEU A 42 2.71 3.05 1.10
C LEU A 42 1.89 3.14 -0.19
N ILE A 43 2.14 4.14 -1.04
CA ILE A 43 1.41 4.36 -2.28
C ILE A 43 1.85 3.33 -3.32
N GLU A 44 3.15 3.03 -3.38
CA GLU A 44 3.69 1.99 -4.27
C GLU A 44 3.15 0.61 -3.90
N ALA A 45 3.05 0.32 -2.60
CA ALA A 45 2.45 -0.92 -2.10
C ALA A 45 0.96 -1.03 -2.46
N ALA A 46 0.22 0.07 -2.28
CA ALA A 46 -1.20 0.14 -2.63
C ALA A 46 -1.43 -0.02 -4.14
N GLU A 47 -0.61 0.62 -4.98
CA GLU A 47 -0.65 0.46 -6.44
C GLU A 47 -0.35 -0.97 -6.86
N GLY A 48 0.73 -1.57 -6.35
CA GLY A 48 1.11 -2.94 -6.67
C GLY A 48 0.03 -3.97 -6.30
N MET A 49 -0.68 -3.73 -5.19
CA MET A 49 -1.84 -4.53 -4.80
C MET A 49 -3.04 -4.31 -5.73
N ALA A 50 -3.35 -3.05 -6.07
CA ALA A 50 -4.48 -2.70 -6.92
C ALA A 50 -4.34 -3.23 -8.36
N GLU A 51 -3.10 -3.33 -8.86
CA GLU A 51 -2.79 -3.86 -10.19
C GLU A 51 -2.61 -5.40 -10.22
N ASP A 52 -2.75 -6.10 -9.08
CA ASP A 52 -2.42 -7.53 -8.95
C ASP A 52 -0.99 -7.83 -9.44
N ASN A 53 -0.02 -6.98 -9.10
CA ASN A 53 1.39 -7.18 -9.43
C ASN A 53 2.01 -8.24 -8.50
N ARG A 54 1.68 -9.50 -8.78
CA ARG A 54 2.00 -10.65 -7.93
C ARG A 54 3.48 -10.81 -7.66
N ASP A 55 4.33 -10.60 -8.66
CA ASP A 55 5.77 -10.79 -8.52
C ASP A 55 6.36 -9.78 -7.51
N LYS A 56 5.95 -8.52 -7.62
CA LYS A 56 6.40 -7.44 -6.74
C LYS A 56 5.86 -7.62 -5.32
N VAL A 57 4.57 -7.89 -5.19
CA VAL A 57 3.92 -8.09 -3.89
C VAL A 57 4.45 -9.33 -3.18
N ALA A 58 4.66 -10.44 -3.91
CA ALA A 58 5.23 -11.65 -3.32
C ALA A 58 6.67 -11.44 -2.83
N ALA A 59 7.46 -10.62 -3.52
CA ALA A 59 8.81 -10.28 -3.09
C ALA A 59 8.83 -9.53 -1.76
N TRP A 60 7.91 -8.56 -1.57
CA TRP A 60 7.77 -7.84 -0.31
C TRP A 60 7.31 -8.75 0.83
N LEU A 61 6.28 -9.57 0.58
CA LEU A 61 5.80 -10.55 1.57
C LEU A 61 6.91 -11.54 2.00
N ALA A 62 7.75 -11.97 1.06
CA ALA A 62 8.88 -12.85 1.35
C ALA A 62 10.00 -12.14 2.13
N ALA A 63 10.21 -10.84 1.89
CA ALA A 63 11.17 -10.02 2.60
C ALA A 63 10.68 -9.61 4.02
N GLY A 64 9.37 -9.70 4.27
CA GLY A 64 8.77 -9.23 5.52
C GLY A 64 8.72 -7.70 5.63
N THR A 65 8.70 -7.03 4.47
CA THR A 65 8.68 -5.57 4.30
C THR A 65 7.34 -5.12 3.75
#